data_AF-A0A965KSL7-F1
#
_entry.id   AF-A0A965KSL7-F1
#
_cell.length_a   1.000
_cell.length_b   1.000
_cell.length_c   1.000
_cell.angle_alpha   90.00
_cell.angle_beta   90.00
_cell.angle_gamma   90.00
#
_symmetry.space_group_name_H-M   'P 1'
#
loop_
_entity.id
_entity.type
_entity.pdbx_description
1 polymer ?
#
loop_
_entity_poly.entity_id
_entity_poly.type
_entity_poly.pdbx_seq_one_letter_code
_entity_poly.pdbx_strand_id
1 'polypeptide(L)'
;MGESEVNQPWVDELRDIIQGFINTGSDVATATNLALREAKAKGKASKFVQRFDAIFKLQDRLNAGETVQVPSIADYVKSEQELGDVLRAVGLGDLATQEFAKKVFGDANKSVSEATALISNVFNAIDNAPKALKEDLQKIAPGIDRTSIARALLLGKEGADALTKQINTIGQVSAAKSQGVAIDMGTGADLAAGGETYGTSLGKFATVKNLERGQQLGRMSNINFTQEEAIASTFQSNAAADEKIRKIKEEEANRFSAQSGRLKSQSRSTAGQI
;
A
#
# COMPACT_ATOMS: atom_id res chain seq x y z
N MET A 1 -18.92 -30.57 -1.61
CA MET A 1 -18.63 -29.75 -0.42
C MET A 1 -17.78 -30.59 0.51
N GLY A 2 -16.62 -30.09 0.92
CA GLY A 2 -15.80 -30.75 1.94
C GLY A 2 -16.46 -30.65 3.32
N GLU A 3 -16.15 -31.58 4.23
CA GLU A 3 -16.71 -31.61 5.61
C GLU A 3 -16.56 -30.28 6.38
N SER A 4 -15.53 -29.48 6.07
CA SER A 4 -15.31 -28.16 6.69
C SER A 4 -16.23 -27.05 6.16
N GLU A 5 -16.85 -27.25 5.00
CA GLU A 5 -17.75 -26.28 4.37
C GLU A 5 -19.19 -26.45 4.86
N VAL A 6 -19.61 -27.67 5.17
CA VAL A 6 -21.00 -28.02 5.52
C VAL A 6 -21.49 -27.33 6.80
N ASN A 7 -20.58 -26.96 7.71
CA ASN A 7 -20.89 -26.29 8.98
C ASN A 7 -20.77 -24.76 8.93
N GLN A 8 -20.61 -24.17 7.73
CA GLN A 8 -20.43 -22.73 7.61
C GLN A 8 -21.78 -21.99 7.68
N PRO A 9 -21.86 -20.82 8.32
CA PRO A 9 -23.11 -20.08 8.49
C PRO A 9 -23.85 -19.71 7.19
N TRP A 10 -23.15 -19.68 6.05
CA TRP A 10 -23.76 -19.43 4.74
C TRP A 10 -24.40 -20.67 4.12
N VAL A 11 -24.04 -21.89 4.58
CA VAL A 11 -24.62 -23.15 4.07
C VAL A 11 -26.03 -23.34 4.57
N ASP A 12 -26.32 -23.00 5.83
CA ASP A 12 -27.67 -23.07 6.38
C ASP A 12 -28.60 -22.09 5.67
N GLU A 13 -28.15 -20.85 5.48
CA GLU A 13 -28.89 -19.83 4.73
C GLU A 13 -29.14 -20.25 3.27
N LEU A 14 -28.13 -20.82 2.60
CA LEU A 14 -28.28 -21.35 1.26
C LEU A 14 -29.25 -22.53 1.20
N ARG A 15 -29.17 -23.45 2.18
CA ARG A 15 -30.05 -24.62 2.26
C ARG A 15 -31.49 -24.20 2.46
N ASP A 16 -31.77 -23.24 3.34
CA ASP A 16 -33.11 -22.73 3.58
C ASP A 16 -33.73 -22.11 2.32
N ILE A 17 -32.96 -21.30 1.58
CA ILE A 17 -33.43 -20.68 0.34
C ILE A 17 -33.64 -21.73 -0.75
N ILE A 18 -32.69 -22.65 -0.96
CA ILE A 18 -32.80 -23.74 -1.93
C ILE A 18 -34.00 -24.64 -1.61
N GLN A 19 -34.20 -24.99 -0.34
CA GLN A 19 -35.29 -25.85 0.10
C GLN A 19 -36.65 -25.21 -0.18
N GLY A 20 -36.77 -23.88 -0.04
CA GLY A 20 -37.95 -23.12 -0.44
C GLY A 20 -38.32 -23.35 -1.91
N PHE A 21 -37.33 -23.31 -2.82
CA PHE A 21 -37.56 -23.54 -4.25
C PHE A 21 -37.77 -25.01 -4.62
N ILE A 22 -37.05 -25.94 -3.96
CA ILE A 22 -37.28 -27.38 -4.15
C ILE A 22 -38.70 -27.75 -3.72
N ASN A 23 -39.19 -27.20 -2.61
CA ASN A 23 -40.57 -27.42 -2.13
C ASN A 23 -41.63 -26.86 -3.10
N THR A 24 -41.27 -25.92 -3.98
CA THR A 24 -42.12 -25.42 -5.07
C THR A 24 -41.98 -26.20 -6.38
N GLY A 25 -41.22 -27.29 -6.40
CA GLY A 25 -41.08 -28.19 -7.54
C GLY A 25 -39.91 -27.89 -8.48
N SER A 26 -38.98 -26.99 -8.10
CA SER A 26 -37.77 -26.74 -8.88
C SER A 26 -36.74 -27.87 -8.68
N ASP A 27 -36.03 -28.25 -9.75
CA ASP A 27 -34.84 -29.10 -9.60
C ASP A 27 -33.72 -28.37 -8.84
N VAL A 28 -32.75 -29.12 -8.30
CA VAL A 28 -31.70 -28.56 -7.43
C VAL A 28 -30.88 -27.47 -8.15
N ALA A 29 -30.64 -27.60 -9.45
CA ALA A 29 -29.86 -26.63 -10.22
C ALA A 29 -30.63 -25.31 -10.41
N THR A 30 -31.91 -25.41 -10.75
CA THR A 30 -32.84 -24.29 -10.92
C THR A 30 -33.11 -23.60 -9.58
N ALA A 31 -33.32 -24.38 -8.52
CA ALA A 31 -33.47 -23.90 -7.15
C ALA A 31 -32.23 -23.14 -6.67
N THR A 32 -31.02 -23.61 -7.02
CA THR A 32 -29.76 -22.92 -6.69
C THR A 32 -29.63 -21.58 -7.42
N ASN A 33 -29.98 -21.53 -8.71
CA ASN A 33 -29.96 -20.29 -9.49
C ASN A 33 -31.02 -19.28 -9.05
N LEU A 34 -32.22 -19.76 -8.69
CA LEU A 34 -33.28 -18.95 -8.11
C LEU A 34 -32.91 -18.44 -6.71
N ALA A 35 -32.25 -19.29 -5.91
CA ALA A 35 -31.73 -18.91 -4.59
C ALA A 35 -30.68 -17.80 -4.68
N LEU A 36 -29.79 -17.85 -5.66
CA LEU A 36 -28.83 -16.78 -5.94
C LEU A 36 -29.56 -15.46 -6.29
N ARG A 37 -30.57 -15.50 -7.16
CA ARG A 37 -31.37 -14.32 -7.51
C ARG A 37 -32.16 -13.76 -6.33
N GLU A 38 -32.79 -14.62 -5.55
CA GLU A 38 -33.60 -14.20 -4.40
C GLU A 38 -32.73 -13.69 -3.25
N ALA A 39 -31.55 -14.28 -3.03
CA ALA A 39 -30.57 -13.77 -2.06
C ALA A 39 -30.10 -12.35 -2.43
N LYS A 40 -29.88 -12.09 -3.73
CA LYS A 40 -29.55 -10.74 -4.22
C LYS A 40 -30.71 -9.75 -4.03
N ALA A 41 -31.94 -10.19 -4.23
CA ALA A 41 -33.15 -9.37 -4.08
C ALA A 41 -33.51 -9.08 -2.60
N LYS A 42 -33.27 -10.02 -1.69
CA LYS A 42 -33.52 -9.89 -0.25
C LYS A 42 -32.52 -8.99 0.49
N GLY A 43 -31.44 -8.57 -0.18
CA GLY A 43 -30.57 -7.46 0.27
C GLY A 43 -29.11 -7.86 0.52
N LYS A 44 -28.21 -6.90 0.28
CA LYS A 44 -26.74 -6.98 0.30
C LYS A 44 -26.07 -7.46 1.61
N ALA A 45 -26.82 -7.85 2.63
CA ALA A 45 -26.32 -8.09 3.99
C ALA A 45 -26.32 -9.57 4.44
N SER A 46 -26.86 -10.49 3.64
CA SER A 46 -26.76 -11.92 3.96
C SER A 46 -25.30 -12.39 3.89
N LYS A 47 -24.93 -13.28 4.81
CA LYS A 47 -23.57 -13.86 4.85
C LYS A 47 -23.27 -14.60 3.55
N PHE A 48 -24.31 -15.20 2.96
CA PHE A 48 -24.24 -15.84 1.65
C PHE A 48 -23.91 -14.85 0.51
N VAL A 49 -24.60 -13.70 0.43
CA VAL A 49 -24.33 -12.69 -0.63
C VAL A 49 -22.92 -12.12 -0.50
N GLN A 50 -22.45 -11.86 0.73
CA GLN A 50 -21.09 -11.40 0.97
C GLN A 50 -20.02 -12.46 0.66
N ARG A 51 -20.33 -13.75 0.85
CA ARG A 51 -19.43 -14.86 0.57
C ARG A 51 -19.19 -15.05 -0.93
N PHE A 52 -20.25 -14.89 -1.73
CA PHE A 52 -20.26 -15.15 -3.17
C PHE A 52 -20.40 -13.87 -4.02
N ASP A 53 -20.09 -12.71 -3.46
CA ASP A 53 -20.13 -11.41 -4.17
C ASP A 53 -19.38 -11.45 -5.51
N ALA A 54 -18.25 -12.16 -5.58
CA ALA A 54 -17.50 -12.37 -6.81
C ALA A 54 -18.35 -13.04 -7.90
N ILE A 55 -19.15 -14.07 -7.56
CA ILE A 55 -20.05 -14.74 -8.51
C ILE A 55 -21.13 -13.75 -8.98
N PHE A 56 -21.69 -12.96 -8.08
CA PHE A 56 -22.70 -11.95 -8.44
C PHE A 56 -22.16 -10.85 -9.34
N LYS A 57 -20.93 -10.38 -9.10
CA LYS A 57 -20.22 -9.43 -9.97
C LYS A 57 -19.98 -10.01 -11.36
N LEU A 58 -19.55 -11.28 -11.44
CA LEU A 58 -19.38 -11.96 -12.73
C LEU A 58 -20.72 -12.12 -13.46
N GLN A 59 -21.81 -12.41 -12.75
CA GLN A 59 -23.15 -12.42 -13.35
C GLN A 59 -23.56 -11.04 -13.88
N ASP A 60 -23.27 -9.96 -13.14
CA ASP A 60 -23.58 -8.61 -13.60
C ASP A 60 -22.78 -8.23 -14.84
N ARG A 61 -21.50 -8.61 -14.90
CA ARG A 61 -20.65 -8.41 -16.08
C ARG A 61 -21.14 -9.23 -17.28
N LEU A 62 -21.56 -10.47 -17.05
CA LEU A 62 -22.17 -11.30 -18.10
C LEU A 62 -23.46 -10.65 -18.63
N ASN A 63 -24.33 -10.16 -17.74
CA ASN A 63 -25.55 -9.45 -18.12
C ASN A 63 -25.29 -8.12 -18.82
N ALA A 64 -24.16 -7.45 -18.51
CA ALA A 64 -23.69 -6.25 -19.19
C ALA A 64 -23.07 -6.54 -20.58
N GLY A 65 -23.02 -7.81 -21.00
CA GLY A 65 -22.51 -8.22 -22.31
C GLY A 65 -21.01 -8.49 -22.34
N GLU A 66 -20.33 -8.53 -21.19
CA GLU A 66 -18.92 -8.91 -21.12
C GLU A 66 -18.76 -10.43 -21.26
N THR A 67 -17.68 -10.85 -21.94
CA THR A 67 -17.32 -12.27 -22.05
C THR A 67 -16.65 -12.74 -20.76
N VAL A 68 -17.47 -13.12 -19.79
CA VAL A 68 -17.03 -13.66 -18.49
C VAL A 68 -17.68 -15.01 -18.23
N GLN A 69 -16.95 -15.94 -17.62
CA GLN A 69 -17.53 -17.20 -17.16
C GLN A 69 -17.98 -17.06 -15.71
N VAL A 70 -19.23 -17.39 -15.45
CA VAL A 70 -19.78 -17.43 -14.09
C VAL A 70 -19.62 -18.87 -13.57
N PRO A 71 -18.74 -19.13 -12.59
CA PRO A 71 -18.58 -20.46 -12.02
C PRO A 71 -19.79 -20.82 -11.14
N SER A 72 -20.03 -22.12 -10.98
CA SER A 72 -20.96 -22.60 -9.96
C SER A 72 -20.40 -22.34 -8.55
N ILE A 73 -21.25 -22.39 -7.52
CA ILE A 73 -20.82 -22.26 -6.11
C ILE A 73 -19.76 -23.32 -5.77
N ALA A 74 -19.96 -24.56 -6.22
CA ALA A 74 -19.03 -25.66 -5.94
C ALA A 74 -17.69 -25.45 -6.64
N ASP A 75 -17.71 -25.03 -7.91
CA ASP A 75 -16.49 -24.77 -8.68
C ASP A 75 -15.73 -23.55 -8.12
N TYR A 76 -16.46 -22.53 -7.67
CA TYR A 76 -15.87 -21.34 -7.04
C TYR A 76 -15.14 -21.70 -5.74
N VAL A 77 -15.80 -22.42 -4.84
CA VAL A 77 -15.18 -22.82 -3.56
C VAL A 77 -13.97 -23.73 -3.79
N LYS A 78 -14.07 -24.66 -4.74
CA LYS A 78 -12.94 -25.50 -5.14
C LYS A 78 -11.78 -24.66 -5.71
N SER A 79 -12.10 -23.69 -6.58
CA SER A 79 -11.10 -22.78 -7.17
C SER A 79 -10.38 -21.93 -6.11
N GLU A 80 -11.06 -21.54 -5.03
CA GLU A 80 -10.44 -20.82 -3.91
C GLU A 80 -9.46 -21.69 -3.13
N GLN A 81 -9.80 -22.97 -2.92
CA GLN A 81 -8.88 -23.92 -2.28
C GLN A 81 -7.65 -24.15 -3.15
N GLU A 82 -7.85 -24.42 -4.45
CA GLU A 82 -6.76 -24.62 -5.41
C GLU A 82 -5.85 -23.39 -5.48
N LEU A 83 -6.41 -22.17 -5.56
CA LEU A 83 -5.62 -20.94 -5.53
C LEU A 83 -4.87 -20.79 -4.19
N GLY A 84 -5.51 -21.09 -3.07
CA GLY A 84 -4.89 -21.04 -1.75
C GLY A 84 -3.71 -22.01 -1.64
N ASP A 85 -3.83 -23.21 -2.19
CA ASP A 85 -2.77 -24.22 -2.20
C ASP A 85 -1.61 -23.81 -3.10
N VAL A 86 -1.90 -23.26 -4.29
CA VAL A 86 -0.88 -22.68 -5.18
C VAL A 86 -0.12 -21.56 -4.48
N LEU A 87 -0.82 -20.64 -3.82
CA LEU A 87 -0.20 -19.53 -3.09
C LEU A 87 0.68 -20.04 -1.93
N ARG A 88 0.22 -21.01 -1.15
CA ARG A 88 1.03 -21.62 -0.08
C ARG A 88 2.26 -22.33 -0.63
N ALA A 89 2.14 -23.04 -1.74
CA ALA A 89 3.25 -23.77 -2.36
C ALA A 89 4.42 -22.86 -2.78
N VAL A 90 4.12 -21.61 -3.16
CA VAL A 90 5.14 -20.62 -3.54
C VAL A 90 5.56 -19.69 -2.38
N GLY A 91 5.14 -19.98 -1.15
CA GLY A 91 5.47 -19.20 0.04
C GLY A 91 4.65 -17.92 0.22
N LEU A 92 3.49 -17.81 -0.42
CA LEU A 92 2.55 -16.69 -0.35
C LEU A 92 1.32 -17.03 0.53
N GLY A 93 1.53 -17.77 1.62
CA GLY A 93 0.45 -18.19 2.52
C GLY A 93 -0.41 -17.05 3.05
N ASP A 94 0.18 -15.86 3.24
CA ASP A 94 -0.53 -14.66 3.69
C ASP A 94 -1.59 -14.16 2.70
N LEU A 95 -1.47 -14.54 1.42
CA LEU A 95 -2.45 -14.23 0.37
C LEU A 95 -3.50 -15.34 0.21
N ALA A 96 -3.32 -16.51 0.82
CA ALA A 96 -4.24 -17.65 0.73
C ALA A 96 -5.49 -17.44 1.59
N THR A 97 -6.18 -16.32 1.37
CA THR A 97 -7.39 -15.88 2.08
C THR A 97 -8.57 -15.83 1.13
N GLN A 98 -9.78 -16.04 1.67
CA GLN A 98 -11.02 -15.95 0.90
C GLN A 98 -11.22 -14.55 0.30
N GLU A 99 -10.87 -13.49 1.04
CA GLU A 99 -10.95 -12.11 0.54
C GLU A 99 -10.04 -11.86 -0.66
N PHE A 100 -8.82 -12.40 -0.64
CA PHE A 100 -7.92 -12.27 -1.78
C PHE A 100 -8.44 -13.06 -2.99
N ALA A 101 -8.92 -14.28 -2.77
CA ALA A 101 -9.50 -15.10 -3.83
C ALA A 101 -10.74 -14.45 -4.48
N LYS A 102 -11.61 -13.81 -3.68
CA LYS A 102 -12.72 -12.97 -4.18
C LYS A 102 -12.25 -11.89 -5.15
N LYS A 103 -11.18 -11.17 -4.80
CA LYS A 103 -10.63 -10.13 -5.69
C LYS A 103 -10.03 -10.70 -6.97
N VAL A 104 -9.34 -11.83 -6.89
CA VAL A 104 -8.72 -12.49 -8.06
C VAL A 104 -9.80 -12.99 -9.04
N PHE A 105 -10.83 -13.68 -8.53
CA PHE A 105 -11.88 -14.26 -9.38
C PHE A 105 -12.94 -13.24 -9.81
N GLY A 106 -13.34 -12.31 -8.93
CA GLY A 106 -14.40 -11.35 -9.21
C GLY A 106 -13.90 -10.10 -9.92
N ASP A 107 -12.97 -9.38 -9.30
CA ASP A 107 -12.53 -8.06 -9.77
C ASP A 107 -11.53 -8.21 -10.93
N ALA A 108 -10.52 -9.07 -10.76
CA ALA A 108 -9.51 -9.32 -11.79
C ALA A 108 -9.96 -10.34 -12.85
N ASN A 109 -11.05 -11.08 -12.62
CA ASN A 109 -11.60 -12.11 -13.52
C ASN A 109 -10.53 -13.08 -14.06
N LYS A 110 -9.66 -13.56 -13.17
CA LYS A 110 -8.60 -14.52 -13.51
C LYS A 110 -8.98 -15.91 -13.06
N SER A 111 -8.82 -16.90 -13.93
CA SER A 111 -8.94 -18.31 -13.55
C SER A 111 -7.77 -18.78 -12.66
N VAL A 112 -7.94 -19.92 -11.98
CA VAL A 112 -6.88 -20.56 -11.18
C VAL A 112 -5.64 -20.85 -12.04
N SER A 113 -5.84 -21.31 -13.28
CA SER A 113 -4.75 -21.63 -14.21
C SER A 113 -3.98 -20.38 -14.63
N GLU A 114 -4.67 -19.28 -14.94
CA GLU A 114 -4.02 -17.99 -15.25
C GLU A 114 -3.27 -17.43 -14.05
N ALA A 115 -3.88 -17.47 -12.85
CA ALA A 115 -3.23 -17.05 -11.61
C ALA A 115 -1.95 -17.87 -11.36
N THR A 116 -2.03 -19.19 -11.50
CA THR A 116 -0.90 -20.12 -11.34
C THR A 116 0.20 -19.84 -12.35
N ALA A 117 -0.16 -19.64 -13.62
CA ALA A 117 0.79 -19.34 -14.69
C ALA A 117 1.51 -18.00 -14.45
N LEU A 118 0.79 -16.95 -14.05
CA LEU A 118 1.37 -15.64 -13.75
C LEU A 118 2.35 -15.70 -12.58
N ILE A 119 1.95 -16.34 -11.48
CA ILE A 119 2.78 -16.56 -10.30
C ILE A 119 4.03 -17.35 -10.68
N SER A 120 3.86 -18.50 -11.34
CA SER A 120 4.96 -19.39 -11.69
C SER A 120 5.93 -18.73 -12.65
N ASN A 121 5.45 -18.08 -13.71
CA ASN A 121 6.32 -17.44 -14.71
C ASN A 121 7.15 -16.32 -14.09
N VAL A 122 6.55 -15.47 -13.26
CA VAL A 122 7.27 -14.32 -12.68
C VAL A 122 8.20 -14.77 -11.56
N PHE A 123 7.79 -15.66 -10.66
CA PHE A 123 8.70 -16.13 -9.62
C PHE A 123 9.81 -17.03 -10.16
N ASN A 124 9.55 -17.87 -11.17
CA ASN A 124 10.62 -18.59 -11.85
C ASN A 124 11.59 -17.62 -12.53
N ALA A 125 11.12 -16.54 -13.15
CA ALA A 125 12.00 -15.53 -13.74
C ALA A 125 12.83 -14.80 -12.69
N ILE A 126 12.24 -14.44 -11.54
CA ILE A 126 12.94 -13.80 -10.42
C ILE A 126 13.96 -14.77 -9.80
N ASP A 127 13.58 -16.01 -9.55
CA ASP A 127 14.40 -17.01 -8.87
C ASP A 127 15.55 -17.51 -9.74
N ASN A 128 15.34 -17.58 -11.05
CA ASN A 128 16.37 -17.97 -12.01
C ASN A 128 17.08 -16.75 -12.66
N ALA A 129 16.76 -15.52 -12.23
CA ALA A 129 17.44 -14.33 -12.73
C ALA A 129 18.95 -14.39 -12.47
N PRO A 130 19.79 -13.92 -13.42
CA PRO A 130 21.22 -13.77 -13.21
C PRO A 130 21.53 -12.94 -11.97
N LYS A 131 22.61 -13.26 -11.26
CA LYS A 131 22.99 -12.59 -10.00
C LYS A 131 23.06 -11.06 -10.13
N ALA A 132 23.60 -10.56 -11.25
CA ALA A 132 23.65 -9.13 -11.55
C ALA A 132 22.24 -8.50 -11.62
N LEU A 133 21.27 -9.16 -12.29
CA LEU A 133 19.90 -8.67 -12.37
C LEU A 133 19.22 -8.66 -10.99
N LYS A 134 19.47 -9.67 -10.15
CA LYS A 134 18.94 -9.70 -8.78
C LYS A 134 19.52 -8.59 -7.91
N GLU A 135 20.82 -8.34 -8.00
CA GLU A 135 21.49 -7.27 -7.28
C GLU A 135 20.96 -5.89 -7.72
N ASP A 136 20.75 -5.69 -9.02
CA ASP A 136 20.20 -4.44 -9.53
C ASP A 136 18.73 -4.25 -9.18
N LEU A 137 17.91 -5.32 -9.23
CA LEU A 137 16.53 -5.30 -8.73
C LEU A 137 16.47 -4.95 -7.24
N GLN A 138 17.37 -5.52 -6.41
CA GLN A 138 17.45 -5.18 -4.99
C GLN A 138 17.89 -3.73 -4.74
N LYS A 139 18.77 -3.17 -5.59
CA LYS A 139 19.18 -1.76 -5.50
C LYS A 139 18.08 -0.79 -5.94
N ILE A 140 17.33 -1.14 -6.98
CA ILE A 140 16.28 -0.27 -7.57
C ILE A 140 14.98 -0.34 -6.77
N ALA A 141 14.67 -1.51 -6.19
CA ALA A 141 13.44 -1.77 -5.46
C ALA A 141 13.69 -2.38 -4.06
N PRO A 142 14.43 -1.69 -3.17
CA PRO A 142 14.72 -2.19 -1.83
C PRO A 142 13.44 -2.28 -1.00
N GLY A 143 12.97 -3.50 -0.70
CA GLY A 143 11.78 -3.73 0.13
C GLY A 143 10.49 -4.05 -0.64
N ILE A 144 10.55 -4.25 -1.96
CA ILE A 144 9.48 -4.97 -2.66
C ILE A 144 9.61 -6.46 -2.31
N ASP A 145 8.62 -6.99 -1.59
CA ASP A 145 8.53 -8.40 -1.25
C ASP A 145 7.75 -9.20 -2.30
N ARG A 146 7.93 -10.53 -2.28
CA ARG A 146 7.22 -11.45 -3.18
C ARG A 146 5.71 -11.28 -3.10
N THR A 147 5.19 -11.00 -1.92
CA THR A 147 3.76 -10.77 -1.67
C THR A 147 3.23 -9.58 -2.45
N SER A 148 3.94 -8.44 -2.45
CA SER A 148 3.51 -7.25 -3.20
C SER A 148 3.57 -7.46 -4.71
N ILE A 149 4.58 -8.20 -5.19
CA ILE A 149 4.68 -8.59 -6.61
C ILE A 149 3.50 -9.51 -7.00
N ALA A 150 3.20 -10.52 -6.20
CA ALA A 150 2.07 -11.42 -6.45
C ALA A 150 0.73 -10.67 -6.48
N ARG A 151 0.50 -9.76 -5.52
CA ARG A 151 -0.70 -8.90 -5.52
C ARG A 151 -0.79 -8.08 -6.81
N ALA A 152 0.32 -7.48 -7.25
CA ALA A 152 0.35 -6.71 -8.49
C ALA A 152 0.00 -7.54 -9.73
N LEU A 153 0.52 -8.75 -9.83
CA LEU A 153 0.26 -9.64 -10.96
C LEU A 153 -1.17 -10.16 -10.97
N LEU A 154 -1.69 -10.55 -9.80
CA LEU A 154 -2.98 -11.22 -9.68
C LEU A 154 -4.16 -10.25 -9.69
N LEU A 155 -4.00 -9.07 -9.10
CA LEU A 155 -5.06 -8.04 -9.08
C LEU A 155 -4.99 -7.08 -10.28
N GLY A 156 -3.98 -7.23 -11.15
CA GLY A 156 -3.81 -6.37 -12.32
C GLY A 156 -3.64 -4.91 -11.93
N LYS A 157 -4.50 -4.02 -12.45
CA LYS A 157 -4.41 -2.58 -12.23
C LYS A 157 -4.45 -2.19 -10.74
N GLU A 158 -5.35 -2.78 -9.94
CA GLU A 158 -5.47 -2.46 -8.51
C GLU A 158 -4.19 -2.84 -7.75
N GLY A 159 -3.65 -4.02 -8.06
CA GLY A 159 -2.41 -4.50 -7.45
C GLY A 159 -1.19 -3.70 -7.91
N ALA A 160 -1.11 -3.34 -9.19
CA ALA A 160 -0.03 -2.52 -9.74
C ALA A 160 -0.05 -1.09 -9.16
N ASP A 161 -1.24 -0.51 -8.97
CA ASP A 161 -1.41 0.79 -8.32
C ASP A 161 -0.99 0.70 -6.84
N ALA A 162 -1.33 -0.38 -6.14
CA ALA A 162 -0.88 -0.62 -4.76
C ALA A 162 0.64 -0.80 -4.64
N LEU A 163 1.24 -1.58 -5.56
CA LEU A 163 2.69 -1.75 -5.63
C LEU A 163 3.39 -0.42 -5.95
N THR A 164 2.83 0.39 -6.84
CA THR A 164 3.36 1.72 -7.17
C THR A 164 3.35 2.63 -5.96
N LYS A 165 2.27 2.65 -5.17
CA LYS A 165 2.22 3.41 -3.91
C LYS A 165 3.30 2.98 -2.92
N GLN A 166 3.51 1.68 -2.79
CA GLN A 166 4.55 1.13 -1.92
C GLN A 166 5.95 1.49 -2.41
N ILE A 167 6.21 1.40 -3.71
CA ILE A 167 7.48 1.84 -4.33
C ILE A 167 7.74 3.32 -4.05
N ASN A 168 6.73 4.17 -4.25
CA ASN A 168 6.87 5.60 -4.00
C ASN A 168 7.16 5.88 -2.52
N THR A 169 6.45 5.20 -1.61
CA THR A 169 6.68 5.29 -0.15
C THR A 169 8.11 4.91 0.22
N ILE A 170 8.60 3.77 -0.28
CA ILE A 170 9.98 3.31 -0.07
C ILE A 170 10.99 4.31 -0.65
N GLY A 171 10.68 4.87 -1.83
CA GLY A 171 11.47 5.93 -2.45
C GLY A 171 11.62 7.13 -1.51
N GLN A 172 10.55 7.56 -0.84
CA GLN A 172 10.60 8.65 0.14
C GLN A 172 11.52 8.35 1.32
N VAL A 173 11.35 7.18 1.92
CA VAL A 173 12.18 6.73 3.06
C VAL A 173 13.66 6.61 2.65
N SER A 174 13.92 6.11 1.44
CA SER A 174 15.26 5.98 0.90
C SER A 174 15.91 7.34 0.61
N ALA A 175 15.14 8.28 0.05
CA ALA A 175 15.60 9.64 -0.19
C ALA A 175 15.96 10.34 1.13
N ALA A 176 15.11 10.24 2.15
CA ALA A 176 15.39 10.77 3.49
C ALA A 176 16.66 10.18 4.09
N LYS A 177 16.78 8.84 4.07
CA LYS A 177 17.95 8.13 4.60
C LYS A 177 19.24 8.51 3.89
N SER A 178 19.20 8.71 2.57
CA SER A 178 20.37 9.15 1.79
C SER A 178 20.88 10.53 2.21
N GLN A 179 19.99 11.39 2.74
CA GLN A 179 20.32 12.72 3.25
C GLN A 179 20.57 12.72 4.77
N GLY A 180 20.57 11.55 5.42
CA GLY A 180 20.76 11.41 6.86
C GLY A 180 19.56 11.87 7.69
N VAL A 181 18.36 11.87 7.11
CA VAL A 181 17.07 12.14 7.76
C VAL A 181 16.37 10.80 7.98
N ALA A 182 15.92 10.53 9.20
CA ALA A 182 15.17 9.32 9.52
C ALA A 182 13.67 9.65 9.51
N ILE A 183 12.92 9.02 8.60
CA ILE A 183 11.46 9.07 8.58
C ILE A 183 10.91 7.65 8.70
N ASP A 184 9.71 7.51 9.24
CA ASP A 184 8.99 6.24 9.27
C ASP A 184 8.21 5.99 7.96
N MET A 185 7.66 4.77 7.84
CA MET A 185 6.87 4.38 6.67
C MET A 185 5.55 5.16 6.56
N GLY A 186 4.99 5.65 7.68
CA GLY A 186 3.76 6.44 7.68
C GLY A 186 3.99 7.81 7.03
N THR A 187 5.03 8.52 7.49
CA THR A 187 5.47 9.80 6.92
C THR A 187 5.88 9.63 5.46
N GLY A 188 6.58 8.54 5.11
CA GLY A 188 6.91 8.24 3.72
C GLY A 188 5.67 8.06 2.84
N ALA A 189 4.60 7.46 3.35
CA ALA A 189 3.35 7.24 2.62
C ALA A 189 2.59 8.56 2.42
N ASP A 190 2.54 9.43 3.43
CA ASP A 190 1.92 10.75 3.34
C ASP A 190 2.62 11.64 2.29
N LEU A 191 3.96 11.60 2.27
CA LEU A 191 4.76 12.33 1.28
C LEU A 191 4.56 11.78 -0.14
N ALA A 192 4.51 10.45 -0.30
CA ALA A 192 4.22 9.81 -1.58
C ALA A 192 2.79 10.13 -2.07
N ALA A 193 1.82 10.23 -1.15
CA ALA A 193 0.45 10.64 -1.47
C ALA A 193 0.37 12.10 -1.93
N GLY A 194 1.28 12.96 -1.46
CA GLY A 194 1.47 14.34 -1.94
C GLY A 194 2.00 14.45 -3.38
N GLY A 195 2.28 13.34 -4.06
CA GLY A 195 2.80 13.31 -5.43
C GLY A 195 4.31 13.47 -5.53
N GLU A 196 5.02 13.42 -4.41
CA GLU A 196 6.46 13.54 -4.36
C GLU A 196 7.15 12.25 -4.82
N THR A 197 8.22 12.40 -5.60
CA THR A 197 9.04 11.27 -6.10
C THR A 197 10.41 11.28 -5.44
N TYR A 198 11.15 10.17 -5.55
CA TYR A 198 12.53 10.08 -5.03
C TYR A 198 13.39 11.29 -5.44
N GLY A 199 13.33 11.68 -6.72
CA GLY A 199 14.13 12.78 -7.26
C GLY A 199 13.79 14.15 -6.68
N THR A 200 12.49 14.47 -6.55
CA THR A 200 12.06 15.76 -5.95
C THR A 200 12.34 15.78 -4.45
N SER A 201 12.24 14.63 -3.81
CA SER A 201 12.32 14.51 -2.35
C SER A 201 13.75 14.50 -1.85
N LEU A 202 14.71 14.02 -2.65
CA LEU A 202 16.12 14.04 -2.29
C LEU A 202 16.64 15.47 -2.03
N GLY A 203 16.30 16.42 -2.92
CA GLY A 203 16.64 17.83 -2.71
C GLY A 203 15.91 18.46 -1.53
N LYS A 204 14.64 18.09 -1.30
CA LYS A 204 13.85 18.55 -0.16
C LYS A 204 14.40 18.02 1.17
N PHE A 205 14.78 16.74 1.25
CA PHE A 205 15.40 16.17 2.44
C PHE A 205 16.79 16.75 2.74
N ALA A 206 17.54 17.18 1.72
CA ALA A 206 18.77 17.94 1.94
C ALA A 206 18.46 19.28 2.64
N THR A 207 17.39 19.96 2.24
CA THR A 207 16.89 21.17 2.93
C THR A 207 16.46 20.87 4.37
N VAL A 208 15.71 19.79 4.60
CA VAL A 208 15.33 19.33 5.94
C VAL A 208 16.57 19.10 6.80
N LYS A 209 17.62 18.47 6.27
CA LYS A 209 18.86 18.23 7.00
C LYS A 209 19.60 19.53 7.36
N ASN A 210 19.58 20.52 6.48
CA ASN A 210 20.13 21.84 6.78
C ASN A 210 19.31 22.55 7.85
N LEU A 211 17.98 22.41 7.84
CA LEU A 211 17.09 22.96 8.86
C LEU A 211 17.26 22.26 10.23
N GLU A 212 17.55 20.96 10.27
CA GLU A 212 17.95 20.25 11.50
C GLU A 212 19.23 20.83 12.13
N ARG A 213 20.23 21.21 11.32
CA ARG A 213 21.40 21.93 11.85
C ARG A 213 20.98 23.26 12.48
N GLY A 214 20.00 23.94 11.88
CA GLY A 214 19.34 25.12 12.46
C GLY A 214 18.64 24.87 13.79
N GLN A 215 18.15 23.65 14.07
CA GLN A 215 17.58 23.31 15.38
C GLN A 215 18.59 23.42 16.52
N GLN A 216 19.84 23.03 16.28
CA GLN A 216 20.88 23.15 17.30
C GLN A 216 21.09 24.63 17.66
N LEU A 217 21.03 25.52 16.68
CA LEU A 217 21.12 26.97 16.88
C LEU A 217 19.86 27.53 17.56
N GLY A 218 18.66 27.09 17.16
CA GLY A 218 17.39 27.47 17.78
C GLY A 218 17.32 27.08 19.25
N ARG A 219 17.80 25.87 19.62
CA ARG A 219 17.88 25.44 21.02
C ARG A 219 18.80 26.33 21.85
N MET A 220 19.88 26.86 21.27
CA MET A 220 20.73 27.84 21.96
C MET A 220 20.04 29.17 22.21
N SER A 221 18.93 29.46 21.52
CA SER A 221 18.08 30.65 21.70
C SER A 221 16.72 30.34 22.30
N ASN A 222 16.53 29.14 22.86
CA ASN A 222 15.26 28.70 23.47
C ASN A 222 14.08 28.57 22.47
N ILE A 223 14.37 28.39 21.18
CA ILE A 223 13.39 28.05 20.14
C ILE A 223 13.39 26.53 19.93
N ASN A 224 12.30 25.87 20.32
CA ASN A 224 12.08 24.45 20.04
C ASN A 224 11.53 24.26 18.62
N PHE A 225 12.41 23.80 17.74
CA PHE A 225 12.11 23.40 16.36
C PHE A 225 12.39 21.90 16.19
N THR A 226 11.46 21.14 15.63
CA THR A 226 11.56 19.67 15.48
C THR A 226 11.76 19.23 14.03
N GLN A 227 12.19 17.98 13.85
CA GLN A 227 12.42 17.40 12.52
C GLN A 227 11.12 17.29 11.74
N GLU A 228 10.01 16.97 12.42
CA GLU A 228 8.66 16.96 11.85
C GLU A 228 8.26 18.34 11.35
N GLU A 229 8.59 19.42 12.08
CA GLU A 229 8.33 20.79 11.64
C GLU A 229 9.18 21.19 10.44
N ALA A 230 10.41 20.69 10.34
CA ALA A 230 11.26 20.88 9.15
C ALA A 230 10.70 20.15 7.92
N ILE A 231 10.19 18.93 8.11
CA ILE A 231 9.50 18.16 7.06
C ILE A 231 8.21 18.90 6.65
N ALA A 232 7.39 19.34 7.61
CA ALA A 232 6.15 20.06 7.34
C ALA A 232 6.38 21.42 6.63
N SER A 233 7.41 22.16 7.00
CA SER A 233 7.80 23.40 6.28
C SER A 233 8.21 23.08 4.84
N THR A 234 9.05 22.07 4.62
CA THR A 234 9.63 21.79 3.30
C THR A 234 8.68 21.09 2.33
N PHE A 235 7.78 20.24 2.85
CA PHE A 235 6.89 19.42 2.03
C PHE A 235 5.42 19.88 2.05
N GLN A 236 4.99 20.55 3.12
CA GLN A 236 3.57 20.94 3.31
C GLN A 236 3.37 22.46 3.40
N SER A 237 4.43 23.26 3.25
CA SER A 237 4.39 24.72 3.36
C SER A 237 3.71 25.21 4.66
N ASN A 238 4.17 24.69 5.80
CA ASN A 238 3.61 25.02 7.11
C ASN A 238 4.11 26.39 7.61
N ALA A 239 3.23 27.39 7.55
CA ALA A 239 3.52 28.78 7.95
C ALA A 239 4.02 28.94 9.40
N ALA A 240 3.58 28.08 10.33
CA ALA A 240 4.05 28.14 11.73
C ALA A 240 5.48 27.63 11.86
N ALA A 241 5.85 26.59 11.10
CA ALA A 241 7.21 26.11 11.01
C ALA A 241 8.13 27.11 10.27
N ASP A 242 7.64 27.73 9.21
CA ASP A 242 8.37 28.76 8.46
C ASP A 242 8.72 29.98 9.32
N GLU A 243 7.79 30.42 10.16
CA GLU A 243 8.00 31.53 11.09
C GLU A 243 9.05 31.20 12.16
N LYS A 244 9.08 29.95 12.65
CA LYS A 244 10.15 29.47 13.56
C LYS A 244 11.51 29.46 12.86
N ILE A 245 11.57 28.99 11.61
CA ILE A 245 12.81 29.02 10.81
C ILE A 245 13.30 30.45 10.60
N ARG A 246 12.39 31.39 10.31
CA ARG A 246 12.72 32.82 10.16
C ARG A 246 13.34 33.38 11.44
N LYS A 247 12.73 33.15 12.60
CA LYS A 247 13.26 33.59 13.89
C LYS A 247 14.65 33.01 14.20
N ILE A 248 14.86 31.72 13.92
CA ILE A 248 16.18 31.09 14.10
C ILE A 248 17.25 31.77 13.22
N LYS A 249 16.92 32.06 11.95
CA LYS A 249 17.85 32.75 11.03
C LYS A 249 18.13 34.19 11.47
N GLU A 250 17.13 34.91 11.98
CA GLU A 250 17.30 36.27 12.49
C GLU A 250 18.20 36.30 13.72
N GLU A 251 18.03 35.36 14.65
CA GLU A 251 18.91 35.24 15.82
C GLU A 251 20.32 34.80 15.45
N GLU A 252 20.49 33.94 14.45
CA GLU A 252 21.80 33.58 13.90
C GLU A 252 22.50 34.81 13.31
N ALA A 253 21.82 35.60 12.47
CA ALA A 253 22.35 36.85 11.92
C ALA A 253 22.71 37.87 13.02
N ASN A 254 21.89 37.97 14.07
CA ASN A 254 22.14 38.82 15.23
C ASN A 254 23.35 38.34 16.04
N ARG A 255 23.54 37.02 16.19
CA ARG A 255 24.74 36.46 16.86
C ARG A 255 26.01 36.70 16.05
N PHE A 256 26.00 36.44 14.74
CA PHE A 256 27.16 36.65 13.88
C PHE A 256 27.56 38.13 13.79
N SER A 257 26.58 39.04 13.67
CA SER A 257 26.85 40.48 13.68
C SER A 257 27.39 40.96 15.04
N ALA A 258 26.85 40.47 16.16
CA ALA A 258 27.35 40.77 17.51
C ALA A 258 28.77 40.22 17.75
N GLN A 259 29.09 39.03 17.23
CA GLN A 259 30.43 38.44 17.33
C GLN A 259 31.45 39.22 16.47
N SER A 260 31.05 39.70 15.28
CA SER A 260 31.88 40.61 14.46
C SER A 260 32.12 41.96 15.15
N GLY A 261 31.13 42.48 15.89
CA GLY A 261 31.23 43.72 16.66
C GLY A 261 32.19 43.60 17.86
N ARG A 262 32.15 42.46 18.57
CA ARG A 262 33.09 42.15 19.66
C ARG A 262 34.54 42.00 19.17
N LEU A 263 34.74 41.35 18.02
CA LEU A 263 36.07 41.23 17.39
C LEU A 263 36.65 42.59 16.96
N LYS A 264 35.82 43.48 16.39
CA LYS A 264 36.21 44.87 16.07
C LYS A 264 36.45 45.74 17.31
N SER A 265 35.72 45.50 18.40
CA SER A 265 35.91 46.25 19.66
C SER A 265 37.19 45.84 20.38
N GLN A 266 37.53 44.54 20.40
CA GLN A 266 38.78 44.07 21.02
C GLN A 266 40.03 44.50 20.24
N SER A 267 39.95 44.57 18.90
CA SER A 267 41.05 45.08 18.06
C SER A 267 41.24 46.60 18.16
N ARG A 268 40.23 47.37 18.58
CA ARG A 268 40.38 48.80 18.90
C ARG A 268 40.90 49.04 20.31
N SER A 269 40.56 48.21 21.30
CA SER A 269 41.10 48.36 22.67
C SER A 269 42.59 48.05 22.77
N THR A 270 43.12 47.17 21.92
CA THR A 270 44.56 46.86 21.87
C THR A 270 45.36 47.86 21.03
N ALA A 271 44.73 48.64 20.14
CA ALA A 271 45.39 49.67 19.33
C ALA A 271 45.49 51.05 20.03
N GLY A 272 44.87 51.23 21.20
CA GLY A 272 44.89 52.47 21.99
C GLY A 272 45.85 52.45 23.20
N GLN A 273 46.66 51.40 23.35
CA GLN A 273 47.73 51.30 24.35
C GLN A 273 49.08 51.10 23.65
N ILE A 274 49.61 52.16 23.06
CA ILE A 274 51.05 52.32 22.75
C ILE A 274 51.42 53.75 23.14
#